data_AF-A0A1V8U9H6-F1
#
_entry.id   AF-A0A1V8U9H6-F1
#
_cell.length_a   1.000
_cell.length_b   1.000
_cell.length_c   1.000
_cell.angle_alpha   90.00
_cell.angle_beta   90.00
_cell.angle_gamma   90.00
#
_symmetry.space_group_name_H-M   'P 1'
#
loop_
_entity.id
_entity.type
_entity.pdbx_description
1 polymer ?
#
loop_
_entity_poly.entity_id
_entity_poly.type
_entity_poly.pdbx_seq_one_letter_code
_entity_poly.pdbx_strand_id
1 'polypeptide(L)'
;MSSDSLAMFRKNMGPELGKLAEEHLKHDLQQSDRDALQSAAKTVTTHASVGSLIGLGLGVYLAFRLRTARKAVFNTFKTSEQPTALRFASGREQPLPDLKTVLRPSTLGDVATYFFLGAGGLFFGGETGVLTGTFRAKSQIGADRESRERIRTAFRRFQADALRTQADLLEKGDNKGSGLLL
;
A
#
# COMPACT_ATOMS: atom_id res chain seq x y z
N MET A 1 -24.38 14.76 -8.12
CA MET A 1 -23.61 16.02 -8.18
C MET A 1 -22.39 16.05 -7.23
N SER A 2 -22.17 15.11 -6.30
CA SER A 2 -20.99 15.17 -5.39
C SER A 2 -19.70 14.56 -5.95
N SER A 3 -19.78 13.61 -6.88
CA SER A 3 -18.61 12.95 -7.49
C SER A 3 -17.78 13.90 -8.36
N ASP A 4 -18.43 14.77 -9.13
CA ASP A 4 -17.74 15.76 -9.97
C ASP A 4 -17.11 16.89 -9.14
N SER A 5 -17.74 17.28 -8.03
CA SER A 5 -17.18 18.27 -7.10
C SER A 5 -15.94 17.72 -6.38
N LEU A 6 -15.98 16.46 -5.92
CA LEU A 6 -14.81 15.77 -5.36
C LEU A 6 -13.69 15.53 -6.38
N ALA A 7 -14.05 15.23 -7.63
CA ALA A 7 -13.07 15.02 -8.71
C ALA A 7 -12.41 16.33 -9.13
N MET A 8 -13.15 17.44 -9.24
CA MET A 8 -12.58 18.77 -9.48
C MET A 8 -11.72 19.24 -8.30
N PHE A 9 -12.18 19.01 -7.06
CA PHE A 9 -11.44 19.35 -5.84
C PHE A 9 -10.08 18.63 -5.81
N ARG A 10 -10.06 17.32 -6.09
CA ARG A 10 -8.81 16.54 -6.15
C ARG A 10 -7.88 16.99 -7.28
N LYS A 11 -8.43 17.34 -8.45
CA LYS A 11 -7.64 17.69 -9.65
C LYS A 11 -6.97 19.07 -9.53
N ASN A 12 -7.62 20.03 -8.89
CA ASN A 12 -7.10 21.40 -8.78
C ASN A 12 -6.23 21.63 -7.52
N MET A 13 -6.44 20.87 -6.45
CA MET A 13 -5.70 21.03 -5.19
C MET A 13 -4.23 20.62 -5.25
N GLY A 14 -3.91 19.54 -5.98
CA GLY A 14 -2.54 18.99 -5.99
C GLY A 14 -1.48 20.00 -6.45
N PRO A 15 -1.65 20.66 -7.61
CA PRO A 15 -0.69 21.65 -8.10
C PRO A 15 -0.59 22.90 -7.22
N GLU A 16 -1.69 23.37 -6.64
CA GLU A 16 -1.73 24.57 -5.80
C GLU A 16 -1.07 24.34 -4.44
N LEU A 17 -1.40 23.22 -3.77
CA LEU A 17 -0.73 22.79 -2.55
C LEU A 17 0.76 22.52 -2.79
N GLY A 18 1.12 21.99 -3.96
CA GLY A 18 2.52 21.81 -4.35
C GLY A 18 3.28 23.12 -4.46
N LYS A 19 2.67 24.15 -5.07
CA LYS A 19 3.26 25.51 -5.13
C LYS A 19 3.39 26.13 -3.75
N LEU A 20 2.37 26.00 -2.91
CA LEU A 20 2.38 26.50 -1.54
C LEU A 20 3.48 25.83 -0.71
N ALA A 21 3.63 24.50 -0.83
CA ALA A 21 4.70 23.76 -0.18
C ALA A 21 6.08 24.26 -0.65
N GLU A 22 6.26 24.45 -1.95
CA GLU A 22 7.52 24.97 -2.53
C GLU A 22 7.85 26.37 -2.01
N GLU A 23 6.85 27.24 -1.82
CA GLU A 23 7.02 28.58 -1.26
C GLU A 23 7.52 28.53 0.19
N HIS A 24 6.89 27.71 1.04
CA HIS A 24 7.36 27.51 2.42
C HIS A 24 8.75 26.88 2.49
N LEU A 25 9.07 25.93 1.60
CA LEU A 25 10.42 25.35 1.53
C LEU A 25 11.48 26.41 1.15
N LYS A 26 11.14 27.38 0.31
CA LYS A 26 12.07 28.44 -0.12
C LYS A 26 12.23 29.55 0.90
N HIS A 27 11.13 30.01 1.49
CA HIS A 27 11.12 31.21 2.32
C HIS A 27 11.31 30.94 3.82
N ASP A 28 10.81 29.80 4.33
CA ASP A 28 10.86 29.51 5.77
C ASP A 28 12.07 28.65 6.17
N LEU A 29 12.77 28.03 5.20
CA LEU A 29 13.87 27.10 5.45
C LEU A 29 15.20 27.57 4.89
N GLN A 30 16.27 27.20 5.58
CA GLN A 30 17.64 27.34 5.08
C GLN A 30 17.96 26.22 4.07
N GLN A 31 19.04 26.39 3.32
CA GLN A 31 19.47 25.35 2.37
C GLN A 31 19.79 24.02 3.08
N SER A 32 20.46 24.08 4.24
CA SER A 32 20.76 22.91 5.07
C SER A 32 19.49 22.16 5.50
N ASP A 33 18.43 22.88 5.86
CA ASP A 33 17.14 22.29 6.26
C ASP A 33 16.48 21.57 5.07
N ARG A 34 16.53 22.19 3.86
CA ARG A 34 16.02 21.57 2.62
C ARG A 34 16.80 20.31 2.27
N ASP A 35 18.13 20.34 2.35
CA ASP A 35 18.99 19.20 2.07
C ASP A 35 18.72 18.04 3.06
N ALA A 36 18.48 18.38 4.34
CA ALA A 36 18.09 17.40 5.34
C ALA A 36 16.73 16.75 5.04
N LEU A 37 15.72 17.53 4.62
CA LEU A 37 14.42 17.02 4.20
C LEU A 37 14.52 16.14 2.95
N GLN A 38 15.33 16.54 1.96
CA GLN A 38 15.55 15.76 0.75
C GLN A 38 16.26 14.44 1.05
N SER A 39 17.27 14.47 1.93
CA SER A 39 18.00 13.28 2.37
C SER A 39 17.08 12.33 3.16
N ALA A 40 16.23 12.87 4.03
CA ALA A 40 15.22 12.10 4.76
C ALA A 40 14.21 11.44 3.82
N ALA A 41 13.71 12.16 2.81
CA ALA A 41 12.81 11.61 1.80
C ALA A 41 13.48 10.50 0.98
N LYS A 42 14.75 10.69 0.61
CA LYS A 42 15.55 9.66 -0.08
C LYS A 42 15.74 8.43 0.80
N THR A 43 15.97 8.60 2.10
CA THR A 43 16.05 7.50 3.08
C THR A 43 14.75 6.70 3.11
N VAL A 44 13.59 7.35 3.25
CA VAL A 44 12.28 6.68 3.22
C VAL A 44 12.11 5.89 1.92
N THR A 45 12.38 6.52 0.78
CA THR A 45 12.24 5.89 -0.54
C THR A 45 13.18 4.70 -0.71
N THR A 46 14.40 4.80 -0.20
CA THR A 46 15.40 3.72 -0.25
C THR A 46 14.91 2.53 0.57
N HIS A 47 14.49 2.76 1.82
CA HIS A 47 13.97 1.70 2.68
C HIS A 47 12.69 1.07 2.13
N ALA A 48 11.76 1.87 1.60
CA ALA A 48 10.55 1.39 0.93
C ALA A 48 10.90 0.50 -0.27
N SER A 49 11.88 0.91 -1.08
CA SER A 49 12.34 0.14 -2.24
C SER A 49 13.00 -1.18 -1.84
N VAL A 50 13.91 -1.15 -0.86
CA VAL A 50 14.58 -2.36 -0.34
C VAL A 50 13.55 -3.30 0.29
N GLY A 51 12.66 -2.78 1.12
CA GLY A 51 11.58 -3.55 1.73
C GLY A 51 10.67 -4.19 0.69
N SER A 52 10.28 -3.44 -0.35
CA SER A 52 9.47 -3.92 -1.46
C SER A 52 10.14 -5.08 -2.21
N LEU A 53 11.44 -4.97 -2.50
CA LEU A 53 12.21 -6.02 -3.18
C LEU A 53 12.29 -7.30 -2.32
N ILE A 54 12.59 -7.15 -1.03
CA ILE A 54 12.62 -8.27 -0.08
C ILE A 54 11.23 -8.92 0.03
N GLY A 55 10.19 -8.12 0.18
CA GLY A 55 8.82 -8.58 0.30
C GLY A 55 8.32 -9.31 -0.94
N LEU A 56 8.60 -8.78 -2.15
CA LEU A 56 8.32 -9.46 -3.42
C LEU A 56 9.05 -10.80 -3.50
N GLY A 57 10.34 -10.82 -3.16
CA GLY A 57 11.15 -12.03 -3.15
C GLY A 57 10.58 -13.10 -2.21
N LEU A 58 10.18 -12.71 -1.00
CA LEU A 58 9.52 -13.58 -0.04
C LEU A 58 8.17 -14.08 -0.55
N GLY A 59 7.37 -13.21 -1.16
CA GLY A 59 6.08 -13.55 -1.78
C GLY A 59 6.23 -14.60 -2.89
N VAL A 60 7.20 -14.42 -3.79
CA VAL A 60 7.52 -15.38 -4.86
C VAL A 60 8.02 -16.70 -4.28
N TYR A 61 8.87 -16.66 -3.25
CA TYR A 61 9.36 -17.86 -2.57
C TYR A 61 8.21 -18.65 -1.92
N LEU A 62 7.31 -17.98 -1.21
CA LEU A 62 6.13 -18.60 -0.59
C LEU A 62 5.18 -19.17 -1.65
N ALA A 63 4.99 -18.48 -2.77
CA ALA A 63 4.19 -18.99 -3.89
C ALA A 63 4.78 -20.29 -4.46
N PHE A 64 6.10 -20.31 -4.69
CA PHE A 64 6.80 -21.52 -5.13
C PHE A 64 6.67 -22.67 -4.11
N ARG A 65 6.85 -22.37 -2.82
CA ARG A 65 6.76 -23.35 -1.74
C ARG A 65 5.35 -23.95 -1.60
N LEU A 66 4.31 -23.11 -1.69
CA LEU A 66 2.91 -23.51 -1.60
C LEU A 66 2.51 -24.37 -2.80
N ARG A 67 2.91 -23.95 -4.01
CA ARG A 67 2.69 -24.72 -5.24
C ARG A 67 3.31 -26.11 -5.15
N THR A 68 4.55 -26.18 -4.67
CA THR A 68 5.28 -27.44 -4.49
C THR A 68 4.58 -28.35 -3.48
N ALA A 69 4.13 -27.80 -2.35
CA ALA A 69 3.36 -28.55 -1.36
C ALA A 69 2.04 -29.09 -1.93
N ARG A 70 1.29 -28.25 -2.65
CA ARG A 70 0.02 -28.65 -3.29
C ARG A 70 0.22 -29.79 -4.30
N LYS A 71 1.29 -29.72 -5.12
CA LYS A 71 1.64 -30.80 -6.05
C LYS A 71 2.02 -32.08 -5.32
N ALA A 72 2.82 -32.00 -4.24
CA ALA A 72 3.20 -33.16 -3.46
C ALA A 72 1.96 -33.85 -2.86
N VAL A 73 1.05 -33.07 -2.26
CA VAL A 73 -0.22 -33.58 -1.72
C VAL A 73 -1.07 -34.21 -2.83
N PHE A 74 -1.23 -33.56 -3.98
CA PHE A 74 -2.00 -34.16 -5.07
C PHE A 74 -1.38 -35.47 -5.58
N ASN A 75 -0.06 -35.54 -5.68
CA ASN A 75 0.63 -36.74 -6.11
C ASN A 75 0.41 -37.90 -5.12
N THR A 76 0.52 -37.66 -3.81
CA THR A 76 0.25 -38.70 -2.81
C THR A 76 -1.19 -39.17 -2.86
N PHE A 77 -2.16 -38.26 -3.01
CA PHE A 77 -3.58 -38.62 -3.18
C PHE A 77 -3.82 -39.42 -4.45
N LYS A 78 -3.18 -39.08 -5.58
CA LYS A 78 -3.37 -39.78 -6.85
C LYS A 78 -2.84 -41.22 -6.82
N THR A 79 -1.72 -41.45 -6.12
CA THR A 79 -1.03 -42.76 -6.08
C THR A 79 -1.49 -43.66 -4.93
N SER A 80 -2.17 -43.12 -3.93
CA SER A 80 -2.71 -43.90 -2.80
C SER A 80 -4.04 -44.59 -3.18
N GLU A 81 -4.27 -45.79 -2.65
CA GLU A 81 -5.57 -46.47 -2.75
C GLU A 81 -6.63 -45.63 -2.03
N GLN A 82 -7.64 -45.19 -2.77
CA GLN A 82 -8.70 -44.34 -2.24
C GLN A 82 -9.93 -45.17 -1.87
N PRO A 83 -10.54 -44.95 -0.68
CA PRO A 83 -11.80 -45.59 -0.33
C PRO A 83 -12.91 -45.14 -1.27
N THR A 84 -13.62 -46.10 -1.86
CA THR A 84 -14.69 -45.85 -2.84
C THR A 84 -16.07 -45.77 -2.20
N ALA A 85 -16.28 -46.42 -1.05
CA ALA A 85 -17.55 -46.43 -0.32
C ALA A 85 -17.33 -46.46 1.21
N LEU A 86 -18.23 -45.80 1.95
CA LEU A 86 -18.38 -45.92 3.39
C LEU A 86 -19.43 -46.99 3.69
N ARG A 87 -19.09 -47.99 4.51
CA ARG A 87 -20.07 -48.93 5.09
C ARG A 87 -20.46 -48.44 6.48
N PHE A 88 -21.72 -48.11 6.69
CA PHE A 88 -22.25 -47.76 8.00
C PHE A 88 -22.55 -49.04 8.81
N ALA A 89 -22.54 -48.93 10.14
CA ALA A 89 -22.86 -50.05 11.03
C ALA A 89 -24.25 -50.67 10.76
N SER A 90 -25.16 -49.92 10.14
CA SER A 90 -26.48 -50.38 9.67
C SER A 90 -26.45 -51.21 8.38
N GLY A 91 -25.26 -51.50 7.82
CA GLY A 91 -25.09 -52.22 6.56
C GLY A 91 -25.31 -51.35 5.31
N ARG A 92 -25.70 -50.08 5.46
CA ARG A 92 -25.82 -49.13 4.35
C ARG A 92 -24.45 -48.78 3.78
N GLU A 93 -24.35 -48.79 2.46
CA GLU A 93 -23.18 -48.31 1.71
C GLU A 93 -23.45 -46.95 1.08
N GLN A 94 -22.49 -46.03 1.18
CA GLN A 94 -22.55 -44.74 0.51
C GLN A 94 -21.26 -44.47 -0.26
N PRO A 95 -21.32 -44.17 -1.57
CA PRO A 95 -20.13 -43.88 -2.36
C PRO A 95 -19.47 -42.58 -1.88
N LEU A 96 -18.13 -42.56 -1.82
CA LEU A 96 -17.39 -41.33 -1.59
C LEU A 96 -17.26 -40.53 -2.91
N PRO A 97 -17.31 -39.19 -2.85
CA PRO A 97 -17.04 -38.35 -4.01
C PRO A 97 -15.57 -38.45 -4.44
N ASP A 98 -15.30 -38.35 -5.75
CA ASP A 98 -13.94 -38.29 -6.27
C ASP A 98 -13.26 -36.96 -5.90
N LEU A 99 -12.35 -37.02 -4.93
CA LEU A 99 -11.61 -35.87 -4.45
C LEU A 99 -10.49 -35.42 -5.41
N LYS A 100 -10.11 -36.24 -6.40
CA LYS A 100 -9.00 -35.92 -7.32
C LYS A 100 -9.32 -34.68 -8.16
N THR A 101 -10.56 -34.52 -8.59
CA THR A 101 -10.98 -33.35 -9.38
C THR A 101 -10.89 -32.05 -8.58
N VAL A 102 -11.20 -32.10 -7.29
CA VAL A 102 -11.18 -30.92 -6.40
C VAL A 102 -9.75 -30.55 -6.00
N LEU A 103 -8.90 -31.55 -5.75
CA LEU A 103 -7.52 -31.35 -5.30
C LEU A 103 -6.53 -31.09 -6.43
N ARG A 104 -6.97 -31.20 -7.68
CA ARG A 104 -6.10 -31.05 -8.85
C ARG A 104 -5.49 -29.64 -8.90
N PRO A 105 -4.15 -29.51 -8.98
CA PRO A 105 -3.52 -28.23 -9.22
C PRO A 105 -4.01 -27.62 -10.55
N SER A 106 -4.37 -26.33 -10.52
CA SER A 106 -4.85 -25.61 -11.69
C SER A 106 -3.88 -24.47 -12.07
N THR A 107 -3.81 -24.17 -13.36
CA THR A 107 -2.98 -23.07 -13.89
C THR A 107 -3.45 -21.72 -13.39
N LEU A 108 -4.78 -21.49 -13.38
CA LEU A 108 -5.37 -20.26 -12.87
C LEU A 108 -5.10 -20.07 -11.38
N GLY A 109 -5.18 -21.14 -10.59
CA GLY A 109 -4.83 -21.12 -9.17
C GLY A 109 -3.35 -20.82 -8.94
N ASP A 110 -2.46 -21.35 -9.79
CA ASP A 110 -1.03 -21.04 -9.75
C ASP A 110 -0.79 -19.54 -10.05
N VAL A 111 -1.40 -18.99 -11.11
CA VAL A 111 -1.30 -17.56 -11.46
C VAL A 111 -1.81 -16.68 -10.32
N ALA A 112 -2.98 -16.99 -9.77
CA ALA A 112 -3.53 -16.27 -8.63
C ALA A 112 -2.59 -16.33 -7.42
N THR A 113 -1.99 -17.49 -7.15
CA THR A 113 -1.05 -17.67 -6.03
C THR A 113 0.16 -16.74 -6.17
N TYR A 114 0.81 -16.70 -7.35
CA TYR A 114 1.94 -15.81 -7.58
C TYR A 114 1.53 -14.34 -7.55
N PHE A 115 0.37 -14.00 -8.11
CA PHE A 115 -0.14 -12.64 -8.09
C PHE A 115 -0.40 -12.15 -6.65
N PHE A 116 -1.21 -12.87 -5.87
CA PHE A 116 -1.58 -12.43 -4.53
C PHE A 116 -0.43 -12.47 -3.54
N LEU A 117 0.41 -13.51 -3.57
CA LEU A 117 1.58 -13.56 -2.68
C LEU A 117 2.68 -12.60 -3.13
N GLY A 118 2.86 -12.40 -4.44
CA GLY A 118 3.79 -11.41 -4.98
C GLY A 118 3.36 -9.98 -4.65
N ALA A 119 2.11 -9.62 -4.97
CA ALA A 119 1.55 -8.30 -4.67
C ALA A 119 1.44 -8.05 -3.17
N GLY A 120 0.97 -9.04 -2.40
CA GLY A 120 0.90 -8.96 -0.94
C GLY A 120 2.29 -8.84 -0.30
N GLY A 121 3.26 -9.60 -0.78
CA GLY A 121 4.65 -9.50 -0.35
C GLY A 121 5.27 -8.14 -0.68
N LEU A 122 5.09 -7.65 -1.90
CA LEU A 122 5.51 -6.31 -2.32
C LEU A 122 4.93 -5.22 -1.41
N PHE A 123 3.62 -5.26 -1.19
CA PHE A 123 2.92 -4.29 -0.33
C PHE A 123 3.43 -4.37 1.12
N PHE A 124 3.44 -5.56 1.71
CA PHE A 124 3.88 -5.76 3.09
C PHE A 124 5.34 -5.32 3.30
N GLY A 125 6.22 -5.68 2.36
CA GLY A 125 7.61 -5.26 2.37
C GLY A 125 7.78 -3.75 2.18
N GLY A 126 7.01 -3.16 1.27
CA GLY A 126 7.01 -1.72 1.00
C GLY A 126 6.58 -0.90 2.21
N GLU A 127 5.44 -1.24 2.83
CA GLU A 127 4.94 -0.57 4.05
C GLU A 127 5.91 -0.72 5.22
N THR A 128 6.49 -1.91 5.41
CA THR A 128 7.53 -2.12 6.43
C THR A 128 8.78 -1.28 6.14
N GLY A 129 9.16 -1.15 4.87
CA GLY A 129 10.20 -0.26 4.42
C GLY A 129 9.89 1.22 4.69
N VAL A 130 8.66 1.66 4.43
CA VAL A 130 8.21 3.03 4.75
C VAL A 130 8.28 3.30 6.25
N LEU A 131 7.84 2.35 7.09
CA LEU A 131 7.89 2.48 8.55
C LEU A 131 9.33 2.61 9.05
N THR A 132 10.21 1.70 8.63
CA THR A 132 11.63 1.71 9.04
C THR A 132 12.36 2.94 8.50
N GLY A 133 12.09 3.31 7.25
CA GLY A 133 12.63 4.51 6.61
C GLY A 133 12.17 5.79 7.33
N THR A 134 10.91 5.85 7.74
CA THR A 134 10.35 6.99 8.50
C THR A 134 11.00 7.11 9.87
N PHE A 135 11.20 5.99 10.57
CA PHE A 135 11.92 5.99 11.85
C PHE A 135 13.35 6.52 11.68
N ARG A 136 14.06 6.07 10.64
CA ARG A 136 15.42 6.54 10.34
C ARG A 136 15.44 8.02 9.95
N ALA A 137 14.55 8.44 9.06
CA ALA A 137 14.39 9.83 8.63
C ALA A 137 14.09 10.77 9.81
N LYS A 138 13.22 10.36 10.74
CA LYS A 138 12.94 11.12 11.96
C LYS A 138 14.18 11.31 12.82
N SER A 139 15.01 10.28 12.97
CA SER A 139 16.27 10.39 13.70
C SER A 139 17.26 11.34 13.01
N GLN A 140 17.28 11.35 11.68
CA GLN A 140 18.14 12.21 10.89
C GLN A 140 17.75 13.70 10.98
N ILE A 141 16.46 14.01 10.79
CA ILE A 141 15.94 15.37 10.96
C ILE A 141 16.06 15.84 12.42
N GLY A 142 15.94 14.91 13.38
CA GLY A 142 15.97 15.22 14.80
C GLY A 142 17.35 15.49 15.40
N ALA A 143 18.43 15.29 14.64
CA ALA A 143 19.80 15.43 15.13
C ALA A 143 20.19 16.89 15.44
N ASP A 144 19.74 17.84 14.60
CA ASP A 144 19.89 19.28 14.86
C ASP A 144 18.58 19.84 15.43
N ARG A 145 18.65 20.33 16.67
CA ARG A 145 17.50 20.88 17.38
C ARG A 145 16.98 22.16 16.72
N GLU A 146 17.85 23.01 16.22
CA GLU A 146 17.45 24.30 15.66
C GLU A 146 16.79 24.12 14.28
N SER A 147 17.43 23.32 13.41
CA SER A 147 16.85 22.89 12.13
C SER A 147 15.48 22.23 12.31
N ARG A 148 15.36 21.33 13.30
CA ARG A 148 14.08 20.67 13.60
C ARG A 148 12.97 21.65 13.95
N GLU A 149 13.25 22.70 14.74
CA GLU A 149 12.22 23.70 15.08
C GLU A 149 11.86 24.59 13.89
N ARG A 150 12.82 24.95 13.03
CA ARG A 150 12.54 25.65 11.76
C ARG A 150 11.65 24.82 10.85
N ILE A 151 12.00 23.56 10.62
CA ILE A 151 11.22 22.59 9.83
C ILE A 151 9.80 22.44 10.40
N ARG A 152 9.66 22.28 11.72
CA ARG A 152 8.35 22.17 12.36
C ARG A 152 7.52 23.43 12.19
N THR A 153 8.13 24.60 12.30
CA THR A 153 7.44 25.89 12.16
C THR A 153 6.96 26.10 10.73
N ALA A 154 7.84 25.89 9.74
CA ALA A 154 7.51 25.93 8.33
C ALA A 154 6.36 24.97 7.99
N PHE A 155 6.41 23.73 8.50
CA PHE A 155 5.36 22.74 8.28
C PHE A 155 4.01 23.15 8.89
N ARG A 156 4.00 23.79 10.07
CA ARG A 156 2.77 24.32 10.69
C ARG A 156 2.17 25.47 9.88
N ARG A 157 3.01 26.38 9.37
CA ARG A 157 2.58 27.47 8.49
C ARG A 157 1.96 26.93 7.20
N PHE A 158 2.66 26.01 6.54
CA PHE A 158 2.15 25.30 5.38
C PHE A 158 0.79 24.64 5.64
N GLN A 159 0.61 23.95 6.76
CA GLN A 159 -0.70 23.35 7.07
C GLN A 159 -1.79 24.39 7.26
N ALA A 160 -1.50 25.49 7.95
CA ALA A 160 -2.47 26.57 8.14
C ALA A 160 -2.88 27.17 6.79
N ASP A 161 -1.92 27.44 5.92
CA ASP A 161 -2.18 28.01 4.60
C ASP A 161 -2.87 27.00 3.68
N ALA A 162 -2.48 25.72 3.72
CA ALA A 162 -3.16 24.67 2.98
C ALA A 162 -4.63 24.50 3.39
N LEU A 163 -4.94 24.67 4.69
CA LEU A 163 -6.32 24.63 5.20
C LEU A 163 -7.11 25.89 4.78
N ARG A 164 -6.48 27.07 4.78
CA ARG A 164 -7.10 28.30 4.26
C ARG A 164 -7.43 28.17 2.78
N THR A 165 -6.48 27.72 1.96
CA THR A 165 -6.71 27.45 0.53
C THR A 165 -7.83 26.43 0.34
N GLN A 166 -7.91 25.40 1.20
CA GLN A 166 -9.03 24.44 1.18
C GLN A 166 -10.38 25.08 1.49
N ALA A 167 -10.45 25.95 2.49
CA ALA A 167 -11.67 26.69 2.84
C ALA A 167 -12.09 27.64 1.71
N ASP A 168 -11.17 28.45 1.19
CA ASP A 168 -11.43 29.41 0.11
C ASP A 168 -11.98 28.73 -1.16
N LEU A 169 -11.47 27.54 -1.48
CA LEU A 169 -11.93 26.77 -2.62
C LEU A 169 -13.30 26.13 -2.37
N LEU A 170 -13.61 25.75 -1.13
CA LEU A 170 -14.92 25.25 -0.76
C LEU A 170 -15.98 26.37 -0.86
N GLU A 171 -15.68 27.57 -0.36
CA GLU A 171 -16.55 28.74 -0.45
C GLU A 171 -16.81 29.16 -1.92
N LYS A 172 -15.76 29.19 -2.76
CA LYS A 172 -15.91 29.50 -4.19
C LYS A 172 -16.73 28.44 -4.95
N GLY A 173 -16.63 27.18 -4.53
CA GLY A 173 -17.43 26.08 -5.08
C GLY A 173 -18.91 26.20 -4.74
N ASP A 174 -19.22 26.58 -3.50
CA ASP A 174 -20.59 26.77 -3.02
C ASP A 174 -21.26 28.01 -3.66
N ASN A 175 -20.51 29.08 -3.84
CA ASN A 175 -21.02 30.32 -4.44
C ASN A 175 -21.39 30.19 -5.93
N LYS A 176 -20.76 29.26 -6.67
CA LYS A 176 -21.15 28.92 -8.05
C LYS A 176 -22.46 28.11 -8.11
N GLY A 177 -22.86 27.45 -7.02
CA GLY A 177 -24.15 26.78 -6.89
C GLY A 177 -25.31 27.73 -6.57
N SER A 178 -25.06 28.76 -5.76
CA SER A 178 -26.06 29.80 -5.42
C SER A 178 -26.32 30.82 -6.55
N GLY A 179 -25.35 31.04 -7.44
CA GLY A 179 -25.50 31.96 -8.58
C GLY A 179 -26.39 31.46 -9.73
N LEU A 180 -26.97 30.26 -9.62
CA LEU A 180 -27.87 29.65 -10.62
C LEU A 180 -29.36 29.72 -10.20
N LEU A 181 -29.67 30.46 -9.13
CA LEU A 181 -31.02 30.68 -8.59
C LEU A 181 -31.48 32.16 -8.66
N LEU A 182 -30.81 32.99 -9.47
CA LEU A 182 -31.26 34.34 -9.86
C LEU A 182 -31.19 34.46 -11.38
#